data_AF-A0A1V5DZ90-F1
#
_entry.id   AF-A0A1V5DZ90-F1
#
_cell.length_a   1.000
_cell.length_b   1.000
_cell.length_c   1.000
_cell.angle_alpha   90.00
_cell.angle_beta   90.00
_cell.angle_gamma   90.00
#
_symmetry.space_group_name_H-M   'P 1'
#
loop_
_entity.id
_entity.type
_entity.pdbx_description
1 polymer ?
#
loop_
_entity_poly.entity_id
_entity_poly.type
_entity_poly.pdbx_seq_one_letter_code
_entity_poly.pdbx_strand_id
1 'polypeptide(L)'
;MPPSGTADIGFEKISAAVGNLSSHPNSAAKVSLAAQLGRNGKLGVDGSVVTKPRISAKLQIKASELPILPLQPYFADKIQIHIGSGSVSASGVLSALLAEQTKISYQGEASINQFASVDKVQSNDFLKWERLHFNGVRVETAPLNVDIQEISLSNFYSRLIINPDGSINVQSVLGKGEAGREATAGKVDLPASKEKDQETNRSASPKPTLTASTSTSKPEKAPAPVKIALVSLQGGQVRFSDRFIKPNYSANLTQIGGRITGLTSNLAAAADVEIRGTVDGAAPVSIQGKINPLSGNLFLDLNASAKGVDLPAATPYSATYAGYPITKGKLSMDVHYFIENRKLRAENRVMLDQLTFGDKVESPKATKLPVLLAVALLKDRHGVIDVNLPISGSLDDPKFSVGGIIMKVILNLISKAVTAPFALLGNLVGGGEELSYIEFEPGRADLDKIARDKISSLSKALAERPGLKLDVAGRIDPSVDREGLRHRMLERKMKAAKLKKLEEKTGSPSRLEETRIDPKEYPILLKQVYGQEKFPKPRNVIGMAKDLPVEEMERLLLIHATVTDDDLRQLGLRRARVVADAIVKNGNILSERVFVLEPKLKSEPGEKGPAEKAKASRVDFSLK
;
A
#
# COMPACT_ATOMS: atom_id res chain seq x y z
N MET A 1 13.61 20.49 20.80
CA MET A 1 14.92 19.80 20.74
C MET A 1 15.61 20.23 19.46
N PRO A 2 16.92 20.54 19.49
CA PRO A 2 17.69 20.79 18.28
C PRO A 2 17.76 19.49 17.44
N PRO A 3 17.90 19.60 16.11
CA PRO A 3 18.03 18.45 15.22
C PRO A 3 19.28 17.62 15.56
N SER A 4 19.24 16.31 15.29
CA SER A 4 20.35 15.38 15.55
C SER A 4 21.45 15.38 14.49
N GLY A 5 21.46 16.35 13.56
CA GLY A 5 22.44 16.42 12.47
C GLY A 5 22.58 17.83 11.87
N THR A 6 23.63 18.03 11.06
CA THR A 6 23.93 19.29 10.37
C THR A 6 23.29 19.32 8.98
N ALA A 7 22.64 20.43 8.65
CA ALA A 7 22.06 20.69 7.34
C ALA A 7 22.82 21.84 6.67
N ASP A 8 23.43 21.58 5.53
CA ASP A 8 24.10 22.61 4.73
C ASP A 8 23.10 23.25 3.76
N ILE A 9 22.67 24.47 4.07
CA ILE A 9 21.71 25.23 3.28
C ILE A 9 22.42 26.47 2.73
N GLY A 10 22.78 26.43 1.45
CA GLY A 10 23.47 27.53 0.76
C GLY A 10 22.50 28.42 -0.02
N PHE A 11 22.32 29.66 0.43
CA PHE A 11 21.61 30.68 -0.36
C PHE A 11 22.61 31.45 -1.23
N GLU A 12 22.25 31.67 -2.49
CA GLU A 12 23.00 32.41 -3.49
C GLU A 12 22.19 33.62 -3.97
N LYS A 13 22.87 34.58 -4.63
CA LYS A 13 22.25 35.78 -5.21
C LYS A 13 21.32 36.50 -4.24
N ILE A 14 21.78 36.66 -3.00
CA ILE A 14 21.01 37.29 -1.93
C ILE A 14 20.98 38.80 -2.19
N SER A 15 19.76 39.35 -2.26
CA SER A 15 19.50 40.79 -2.27
C SER A 15 18.60 41.11 -1.09
N ALA A 16 19.04 42.00 -0.21
CA ALA A 16 18.30 42.43 0.96
C ALA A 16 18.28 43.96 1.02
N ALA A 17 17.11 44.54 1.31
CA ALA A 17 16.96 45.96 1.53
C ALA A 17 16.06 46.23 2.73
N VAL A 18 16.42 47.26 3.50
CA VAL A 18 15.63 47.79 4.60
C VAL A 18 15.45 49.28 4.38
N GLY A 19 14.20 49.72 4.25
CA GLY A 19 13.82 51.12 4.09
C GLY A 19 13.04 51.63 5.31
N ASN A 20 13.00 52.95 5.48
CA ASN A 20 12.19 53.62 6.52
C ASN A 20 12.50 53.16 7.95
N LEU A 21 13.76 52.86 8.25
CA LEU A 21 14.18 52.52 9.61
C LEU A 21 14.07 53.77 10.51
N SER A 22 13.33 53.66 11.60
CA SER A 22 13.11 54.77 12.54
C SER A 22 13.05 54.28 13.98
N SER A 23 13.53 55.10 14.90
CA SER A 23 13.49 54.84 16.34
C SER A 23 12.18 55.28 17.01
N HIS A 24 11.31 55.99 16.27
CA HIS A 24 9.99 56.43 16.74
C HIS A 24 9.06 55.24 16.97
N PRO A 25 8.22 55.27 18.04
CA PRO A 25 7.21 54.24 18.28
C PRO A 25 6.27 54.07 17.07
N ASN A 26 5.89 52.84 16.79
CA ASN A 26 4.98 52.47 15.70
C ASN A 26 5.48 52.75 14.27
N SER A 27 6.74 53.14 14.09
CA SER A 27 7.35 53.27 12.76
C SER A 27 7.54 51.90 12.11
N ALA A 28 7.03 51.73 10.89
CA ALA A 28 7.17 50.51 10.11
C ALA A 28 8.37 50.59 9.15
N ALA A 29 9.38 49.77 9.42
CA ALA A 29 10.47 49.54 8.48
C ALA A 29 10.00 48.63 7.34
N LYS A 30 10.26 49.03 6.09
CA LYS A 30 10.02 48.18 4.92
C LYS A 30 11.19 47.21 4.77
N VAL A 31 10.91 45.93 4.60
CA VAL A 31 11.91 44.90 4.40
C VAL A 31 11.64 44.16 3.10
N SER A 32 12.69 43.90 2.32
CA SER A 32 12.64 43.03 1.15
C SER A 32 13.86 42.12 1.14
N LEU A 33 13.65 40.83 0.88
CA LEU A 33 14.68 39.81 0.77
C LEU A 33 14.37 38.95 -0.46
N ALA A 34 15.32 38.84 -1.36
CA ALA A 34 15.31 37.87 -2.45
C ALA A 34 16.56 36.98 -2.32
N ALA A 35 16.40 35.68 -2.45
CA ALA A 35 17.49 34.72 -2.42
C ALA A 35 17.21 33.53 -3.35
N GLN A 36 18.26 32.91 -3.87
CA GLN A 36 18.20 31.66 -4.63
C GLN A 36 18.73 30.52 -3.74
N LEU A 37 18.09 29.35 -3.76
CA LEU A 37 18.52 28.15 -3.02
C LEU A 37 18.70 27.00 -4.02
N GLY A 38 19.95 26.56 -4.20
CA GLY A 38 20.29 25.58 -5.23
C GLY A 38 19.98 26.07 -6.65
N ARG A 39 19.73 25.15 -7.58
CA ARG A 39 19.56 25.51 -9.01
C ARG A 39 18.22 26.20 -9.30
N ASN A 40 17.13 25.74 -8.71
CA ASN A 40 15.77 26.16 -9.07
C ASN A 40 15.03 26.94 -7.97
N GLY A 41 15.47 26.80 -6.71
CA GLY A 41 14.75 27.37 -5.57
C GLY A 41 14.84 28.88 -5.52
N LYS A 42 13.71 29.57 -5.38
CA LYS A 42 13.63 31.02 -5.19
C LYS A 42 12.86 31.35 -3.92
N LEU A 43 13.38 32.29 -3.14
CA LEU A 43 12.74 32.84 -1.96
C LEU A 43 12.62 34.35 -2.11
N GLY A 44 11.41 34.87 -2.06
CA GLY A 44 11.08 36.27 -1.94
C GLY A 44 10.31 36.52 -0.65
N VAL A 45 10.71 37.55 0.09
CA VAL A 45 10.03 38.01 1.30
C VAL A 45 9.95 39.53 1.24
N ASP A 46 8.74 40.08 1.25
CA ASP A 46 8.50 41.51 1.22
C ASP A 46 7.53 41.89 2.33
N GLY A 47 7.74 42.99 3.03
CA GLY A 47 6.81 43.38 4.09
C GLY A 47 7.23 44.52 4.96
N SER A 48 6.59 44.60 6.13
CA SER A 48 6.82 45.65 7.12
C SER A 48 7.09 45.05 8.49
N VAL A 49 8.07 45.62 9.20
CA VAL A 49 8.43 45.27 10.57
C VAL A 49 8.36 46.52 11.45
N VAL A 50 7.67 46.41 12.57
CA VAL A 50 7.64 47.42 13.63
C VAL A 50 8.37 46.84 14.83
N THR A 51 9.34 47.58 15.39
CA THR A 51 10.18 47.09 16.49
C THR A 51 9.80 47.66 17.86
N LYS A 52 9.06 48.77 17.91
CA LYS A 52 8.64 49.46 19.14
C LYS A 52 7.14 49.83 19.12
N PRO A 53 6.40 49.66 20.24
CA PRO A 53 6.86 49.12 21.53
C PRO A 53 6.99 47.59 21.56
N ARG A 54 6.45 46.89 20.55
CA ARG A 54 6.51 45.43 20.42
C ARG A 54 6.93 45.06 19.00
N ILE A 55 7.61 43.92 18.86
CA ILE A 55 8.03 43.43 17.56
C ILE A 55 6.81 42.83 16.86
N SER A 56 6.40 43.45 15.75
CA SER A 56 5.40 42.90 14.85
C SER A 56 5.91 42.91 13.41
N ALA A 57 5.54 41.88 12.66
CA ALA A 57 5.92 41.74 11.26
C ALA A 57 4.71 41.29 10.45
N LYS A 58 4.56 41.86 9.26
CA LYS A 58 3.64 41.37 8.22
C LYS A 58 4.46 41.17 6.95
N LEU A 59 4.70 39.91 6.60
CA LEU A 59 5.61 39.48 5.56
C LEU A 59 4.84 38.70 4.51
N GLN A 60 4.86 39.17 3.26
CA GLN A 60 4.47 38.40 2.10
C GLN A 60 5.62 37.47 1.72
N ILE A 61 5.34 36.18 1.68
CA ILE A 61 6.30 35.12 1.37
C ILE A 61 5.96 34.57 -0.02
N LYS A 62 6.97 34.46 -0.88
CA LYS A 62 6.91 33.73 -2.16
C LYS A 62 8.11 32.81 -2.24
N ALA A 63 7.89 31.54 -1.92
CA ALA A 63 8.85 30.47 -2.06
C ALA A 63 8.46 29.59 -3.26
N SER A 64 9.39 29.34 -4.17
CA SER A 64 9.17 28.51 -5.34
C SER A 64 10.27 27.47 -5.44
N GLU A 65 9.87 26.19 -5.53
CA GLU A 65 10.76 25.04 -5.74
C GLU A 65 11.97 24.95 -4.78
N LEU A 66 11.78 25.32 -3.51
CA LEU A 66 12.84 25.16 -2.51
C LEU A 66 13.14 23.67 -2.29
N PRO A 67 14.38 23.18 -2.50
CA PRO A 67 14.69 21.76 -2.33
C PRO A 67 14.53 21.31 -0.88
N ILE A 68 13.87 20.16 -0.65
CA ILE A 68 13.65 19.63 0.70
C ILE A 68 14.83 18.82 1.25
N LEU A 69 15.71 18.31 0.37
CA LEU A 69 16.82 17.42 0.73
C LEU A 69 17.75 18.00 1.80
N PRO A 70 18.17 19.29 1.73
CA PRO A 70 19.02 19.88 2.76
C PRO A 70 18.39 19.87 4.16
N LEU A 71 17.05 19.85 4.24
CA LEU A 71 16.32 19.88 5.51
C LEU A 71 16.18 18.50 6.16
N GLN A 72 16.62 17.41 5.50
CA GLN A 72 16.48 16.05 5.99
C GLN A 72 16.95 15.84 7.46
N PRO A 73 18.08 16.41 7.91
CA PRO A 73 18.52 16.28 9.30
C PRO A 73 17.53 16.82 10.35
N TYR A 74 16.62 17.73 9.98
CA TYR A 74 15.65 18.33 10.91
C TYR A 74 14.43 17.46 11.23
N PHE A 75 14.22 16.39 10.46
CA PHE A 75 13.10 15.48 10.66
C PHE A 75 13.48 14.00 10.53
N ALA A 76 14.77 13.68 10.36
CA ALA A 76 15.27 12.32 10.23
C ALA A 76 15.11 11.47 11.51
N ASP A 77 15.00 12.13 12.67
CA ASP A 77 14.71 11.56 13.99
C ASP A 77 13.22 11.22 14.15
N LYS A 78 12.34 12.04 13.57
CA LYS A 78 10.88 11.89 13.63
C LYS A 78 10.32 11.00 12.53
N ILE A 79 10.99 10.95 11.38
CA ILE A 79 10.53 10.25 10.18
C ILE A 79 11.60 9.26 9.71
N GLN A 80 11.32 7.96 9.81
CA GLN A 80 12.26 6.90 9.42
C GLN A 80 12.31 6.62 7.91
N ILE A 81 12.32 7.66 7.06
CA ILE A 81 12.43 7.55 5.60
C ILE A 81 13.70 8.21 5.10
N HIS A 82 14.18 7.77 3.93
CA HIS A 82 15.19 8.50 3.18
C HIS A 82 14.50 9.22 2.02
N ILE A 83 14.62 10.55 1.97
CA ILE A 83 14.06 11.35 0.88
C ILE A 83 15.04 11.33 -0.29
N GLY A 84 14.61 10.86 -1.46
CA GLY A 84 15.37 10.94 -2.70
C GLY A 84 15.14 12.26 -3.45
N SER A 85 13.93 12.82 -3.34
CA SER A 85 13.56 14.06 -4.02
C SER A 85 12.42 14.81 -3.35
N GLY A 86 12.31 16.10 -3.67
CA GLY A 86 11.13 16.91 -3.40
C GLY A 86 11.44 18.40 -3.39
N SER A 87 10.48 19.21 -3.79
CA SER A 87 10.55 20.66 -3.67
C SER A 87 9.33 21.23 -2.96
N VAL A 88 9.53 22.28 -2.20
CA VAL A 88 8.50 23.00 -1.45
C VAL A 88 8.26 24.34 -2.11
N SER A 89 7.01 24.68 -2.34
CA SER A 89 6.60 26.04 -2.72
C SER A 89 5.56 26.54 -1.74
N ALA A 90 5.55 27.84 -1.48
CA ALA A 90 4.59 28.48 -0.60
C ALA A 90 4.36 29.92 -1.04
N SER A 91 3.11 30.37 -1.01
CA SER A 91 2.79 31.78 -1.23
C SER A 91 1.74 32.22 -0.22
N GLY A 92 2.02 33.28 0.52
CA GLY A 92 1.10 33.72 1.56
C GLY A 92 1.59 34.93 2.34
N VAL A 93 0.82 35.29 3.35
CA VAL A 93 1.14 36.36 4.30
C VAL A 93 1.36 35.73 5.67
N LEU A 94 2.56 35.94 6.20
CA LEU A 94 2.93 35.62 7.58
C LEU A 94 2.80 36.90 8.42
N SER A 95 1.98 36.86 9.45
CA SER A 95 1.93 37.93 10.45
C SER A 95 2.41 37.40 11.79
N ALA A 96 3.36 38.08 12.41
CA ALA A 96 3.91 37.74 13.71
C ALA A 96 3.77 38.91 14.67
N LEU A 97 3.37 38.63 15.91
CA LEU A 97 3.38 39.56 17.03
C LEU A 97 4.12 38.89 18.20
N LEU A 98 5.31 39.38 18.49
CA LEU A 98 6.11 38.93 19.61
C LEU A 98 5.74 39.77 20.84
N ALA A 99 4.94 39.18 21.70
CA ALA A 99 4.53 39.70 23.01
C ALA A 99 4.73 38.59 24.07
N GLU A 100 4.14 38.73 25.26
CA GLU A 100 4.19 37.66 26.29
C GLU A 100 3.69 36.31 25.77
N GLN A 101 2.70 36.32 24.86
CA GLN A 101 2.37 35.19 24.00
C GLN A 101 2.66 35.55 22.55
N THR A 102 3.58 34.81 21.94
CA THR A 102 3.91 34.95 20.52
C THR A 102 2.73 34.49 19.66
N LYS A 103 2.10 35.44 18.96
CA LYS A 103 1.02 35.15 18.00
C LYS A 103 1.62 35.10 16.59
N ILE A 104 1.52 33.95 15.95
CA ILE A 104 1.91 33.76 14.56
C ILE A 104 0.65 33.37 13.80
N SER A 105 0.44 34.02 12.66
CA SER A 105 -0.61 33.65 11.72
C SER A 105 -0.02 33.52 10.32
N TYR A 106 -0.48 32.50 9.59
CA TYR A 106 -0.15 32.30 8.18
C TYR A 106 -1.45 32.18 7.39
N GLN A 107 -1.54 32.93 6.30
CA GLN A 107 -2.63 32.78 5.33
C GLN A 107 -2.07 32.66 3.92
N GLY A 108 -2.37 31.56 3.22
CA GLY A 108 -1.88 31.34 1.86
C GLY A 108 -2.01 29.90 1.39
N GLU A 109 -1.09 29.50 0.52
CA GLU A 109 -0.99 28.17 -0.07
C GLU A 109 0.39 27.57 0.15
N ALA A 110 0.48 26.25 0.07
CA ALA A 110 1.75 25.53 0.10
C ALA A 110 1.66 24.26 -0.77
N SER A 111 2.78 23.82 -1.35
CA SER A 111 2.87 22.56 -2.06
C SER A 111 4.17 21.84 -1.82
N ILE A 112 4.11 20.51 -1.81
CA ILE A 112 5.27 19.62 -1.93
C ILE A 112 5.15 18.90 -3.28
N ASN A 113 6.11 19.14 -4.16
CA ASN A 113 6.11 18.64 -5.53
C ASN A 113 7.22 17.60 -5.74
N GLN A 114 6.97 16.65 -6.65
CA GLN A 114 7.91 15.62 -7.09
C GLN A 114 8.61 14.91 -5.91
N PHE A 115 7.82 14.53 -4.90
CA PHE A 115 8.35 13.88 -3.71
C PHE A 115 8.57 12.40 -3.98
N ALA A 116 9.74 11.90 -3.59
CA ALA A 116 10.04 10.48 -3.59
C ALA A 116 10.86 10.10 -2.36
N SER A 117 10.51 8.96 -1.77
CA SER A 117 11.22 8.39 -0.63
C SER A 117 11.38 6.89 -0.76
N VAL A 118 12.44 6.39 -0.14
CA VAL A 118 12.74 4.97 -0.02
C VAL A 118 12.81 4.54 1.44
N ASP A 119 12.46 3.27 1.67
CA ASP A 119 12.63 2.61 2.95
C ASP A 119 14.13 2.40 3.27
N LYS A 120 14.53 2.72 4.50
CA LYS A 120 15.91 2.56 5.01
C LYS A 120 16.36 1.09 5.04
N VAL A 121 15.44 0.12 5.14
CA VAL A 121 15.80 -1.31 5.27
C VAL A 121 16.19 -1.93 3.93
N GLN A 122 15.36 -1.75 2.89
CA GLN A 122 15.52 -2.44 1.61
C GLN A 122 15.79 -1.52 0.42
N SER A 123 15.94 -0.20 0.63
CA SER A 123 16.09 0.82 -0.44
C SER A 123 14.99 0.72 -1.50
N ASN A 124 13.80 0.34 -1.05
CA ASN A 124 12.63 0.11 -1.86
C ASN A 124 11.79 1.37 -1.87
N ASP A 125 11.18 1.70 -3.02
CA ASP A 125 10.17 2.76 -3.11
C ASP A 125 9.13 2.62 -1.99
N PHE A 126 8.98 3.69 -1.20
CA PHE A 126 8.08 3.70 -0.07
C PHE A 126 6.90 4.66 -0.29
N LEU A 127 7.18 5.95 -0.44
CA LEU A 127 6.16 6.99 -0.58
C LEU A 127 6.57 7.99 -1.65
N LYS A 128 5.70 8.21 -2.64
CA LYS A 128 5.92 9.16 -3.74
C LYS A 128 4.64 9.92 -4.05
N TRP A 129 4.77 11.13 -4.59
CA TRP A 129 3.66 11.84 -5.23
C TRP A 129 4.18 12.91 -6.18
N GLU A 130 3.36 13.27 -7.15
CA GLU A 130 3.67 14.37 -8.05
C GLU A 130 3.42 15.73 -7.40
N ARG A 131 2.26 15.90 -6.76
CA ARG A 131 1.91 17.14 -6.06
C ARG A 131 1.02 16.85 -4.86
N LEU A 132 1.44 17.36 -3.71
CA LEU A 132 0.61 17.53 -2.52
C LEU A 132 0.46 19.03 -2.32
N HIS A 133 -0.75 19.56 -2.46
CA HIS A 133 -1.02 20.99 -2.43
C HIS A 133 -2.09 21.32 -1.40
N PHE A 134 -1.84 22.39 -0.66
CA PHE A 134 -2.69 22.93 0.39
C PHE A 134 -3.11 24.32 -0.05
N ASN A 135 -4.39 24.49 -0.34
CA ASN A 135 -4.99 25.76 -0.75
C ASN A 135 -5.78 26.38 0.41
N GLY A 136 -5.77 27.70 0.50
CA GLY A 136 -6.52 28.45 1.50
C GLY A 136 -6.16 28.07 2.94
N VAL A 137 -4.88 27.82 3.21
CA VAL A 137 -4.36 27.53 4.55
C VAL A 137 -4.47 28.78 5.41
N ARG A 138 -5.11 28.66 6.58
CA ARG A 138 -5.11 29.64 7.66
C ARG A 138 -4.68 28.94 8.94
N VAL A 139 -3.53 29.33 9.46
CA VAL A 139 -3.02 28.82 10.74
C VAL A 139 -2.83 29.99 11.69
N GLU A 140 -3.29 29.85 12.92
CA GLU A 140 -3.07 30.79 14.03
C GLU A 140 -2.53 29.99 15.21
N THR A 141 -1.56 30.53 15.96
CA THR A 141 -0.89 29.77 17.04
C THR A 141 -1.41 30.09 18.46
N ALA A 142 -2.18 31.16 18.63
CA ALA A 142 -2.64 31.61 19.95
C ALA A 142 -4.02 32.31 19.87
N PRO A 143 -5.14 31.55 20.01
CA PRO A 143 -5.19 30.09 20.20
C PRO A 143 -4.78 29.33 18.93
N LEU A 144 -4.34 28.07 19.09
CA LEU A 144 -4.02 27.21 17.93
C LEU A 144 -5.29 26.93 17.13
N ASN A 145 -5.35 27.35 15.87
CA ASN A 145 -6.45 27.07 14.96
C ASN A 145 -5.90 26.77 13.57
N VAL A 146 -6.41 25.73 12.93
CA VAL A 146 -6.00 25.29 11.59
C VAL A 146 -7.22 25.14 10.71
N ASP A 147 -7.34 25.98 9.70
CA ASP A 147 -8.39 25.93 8.68
C ASP A 147 -7.74 25.81 7.29
N ILE A 148 -8.13 24.80 6.52
CA ILE A 148 -7.61 24.53 5.18
C ILE A 148 -8.79 24.36 4.24
N GLN A 149 -8.83 25.12 3.15
CA GLN A 149 -9.92 25.02 2.18
C GLN A 149 -9.81 23.73 1.37
N GLU A 150 -8.63 23.41 0.85
CA GLU A 150 -8.42 22.20 0.06
C GLU A 150 -7.04 21.59 0.28
N ILE A 151 -7.00 20.26 0.36
CA ILE A 151 -5.79 19.45 0.25
C ILE A 151 -5.93 18.57 -0.99
N SER A 152 -5.09 18.75 -1.99
CA SER A 152 -5.10 17.94 -3.21
C SER A 152 -3.83 17.09 -3.31
N LEU A 153 -3.98 15.79 -3.49
CA LEU A 153 -2.89 14.83 -3.67
C LEU A 153 -3.00 14.13 -5.03
N SER A 154 -2.01 14.34 -5.91
CA SER A 154 -1.99 13.79 -7.26
C SER A 154 -0.86 12.77 -7.48
N ASN A 155 -1.18 11.74 -8.27
CA ASN A 155 -0.26 10.72 -8.77
C ASN A 155 0.64 10.16 -7.65
N PHE A 156 0.00 9.72 -6.57
CA PHE A 156 0.68 9.23 -5.38
C PHE A 156 0.91 7.72 -5.42
N TYR A 157 1.99 7.28 -4.78
CA TYR A 157 2.35 5.89 -4.60
C TYR A 157 2.66 5.65 -3.12
N SER A 158 2.13 4.57 -2.56
CA SER A 158 2.52 4.09 -1.22
C SER A 158 2.73 2.58 -1.21
N ARG A 159 3.74 2.13 -0.46
CA ARG A 159 3.97 0.71 -0.17
C ARG A 159 3.57 0.40 1.26
N LEU A 160 2.51 -0.39 1.41
CA LEU A 160 1.98 -0.85 2.69
C LEU A 160 2.40 -2.31 2.93
N ILE A 161 3.06 -2.57 4.04
CA ILE A 161 3.57 -3.90 4.38
C ILE A 161 3.13 -4.25 5.81
N ILE A 162 2.45 -5.39 5.95
CA ILE A 162 2.31 -6.08 7.23
C ILE A 162 3.53 -6.97 7.40
N ASN A 163 4.29 -6.74 8.46
CA ASN A 163 5.51 -7.48 8.76
C ASN A 163 5.19 -8.84 9.41
N PRO A 164 6.17 -9.76 9.47
CA PRO A 164 5.99 -11.08 10.12
C PRO A 164 5.55 -11.02 11.59
N ASP A 165 5.78 -9.91 12.27
CA ASP A 165 5.34 -9.65 13.66
C ASP A 165 3.94 -9.01 13.74
N GLY A 166 3.27 -8.80 12.60
CA GLY A 166 1.97 -8.14 12.50
C GLY A 166 2.04 -6.60 12.49
N SER A 167 3.23 -6.01 12.66
CA SER A 167 3.39 -4.55 12.60
C SER A 167 3.25 -4.01 11.17
N ILE A 168 2.78 -2.77 11.04
CA ILE A 168 2.65 -2.10 9.74
C ILE A 168 3.85 -1.17 9.53
N ASN A 169 4.49 -1.23 8.36
CA ASN A 169 5.66 -0.40 8.06
C ASN A 169 5.42 1.13 8.14
N VAL A 170 4.19 1.61 7.92
CA VAL A 170 3.84 3.03 8.08
C VAL A 170 3.89 3.47 9.55
N GLN A 171 3.61 2.57 10.50
CA GLN A 171 3.70 2.89 11.93
C GLN A 171 5.15 3.07 12.39
N SER A 172 6.11 2.39 11.75
CA SER A 172 7.55 2.63 12.03
C SER A 172 8.08 3.94 11.44
N VAL A 173 7.36 4.54 10.48
CA VAL A 173 7.79 5.79 9.83
C VAL A 173 7.52 7.00 10.72
N LEU A 174 6.37 7.04 11.38
CA LEU A 174 6.11 8.01 12.43
C LEU A 174 6.86 7.50 13.67
N GLY A 175 7.99 8.12 14.02
CA GLY A 175 8.86 7.65 15.10
C GLY A 175 8.06 7.26 16.35
N LYS A 176 8.53 6.22 17.07
CA LYS A 176 7.90 5.71 18.30
C LYS A 176 7.72 6.86 19.32
N GLY A 177 6.61 7.56 19.24
CA GLY A 177 6.08 8.34 20.35
C GLY A 177 5.63 7.35 21.40
N GLU A 178 6.13 7.49 22.63
CA GLU A 178 5.66 6.75 23.80
C GLU A 178 4.21 7.13 24.10
N ALA A 179 3.26 6.59 23.33
CA ALA A 179 1.84 6.49 23.65
C ALA A 179 1.19 5.60 22.57
N GLY A 180 0.74 4.40 22.95
CA GLY A 180 0.02 3.49 22.04
C GLY A 180 0.72 2.16 21.77
N ARG A 181 1.33 1.55 22.79
CA ARG A 181 1.45 0.09 22.85
C ARG A 181 0.41 -0.43 23.83
N GLU A 182 -0.82 -0.46 23.39
CA GLU A 182 -1.83 -1.36 23.94
C GLU A 182 -2.86 -1.63 22.85
N ALA A 183 -3.17 -2.92 22.66
CA ALA A 183 -4.02 -3.52 21.64
C ALA A 183 -3.33 -3.93 20.30
N THR A 184 -2.70 -5.10 20.33
CA THR A 184 -2.99 -6.25 19.44
C THR A 184 -2.01 -7.39 19.75
N ALA A 185 -2.34 -8.20 20.74
CA ALA A 185 -1.82 -9.56 20.90
C ALA A 185 -2.83 -10.35 21.75
N GLY A 186 -4.02 -10.58 21.19
CA GLY A 186 -4.93 -11.57 21.73
C GLY A 186 -4.32 -12.95 21.52
N LYS A 187 -3.61 -13.47 22.54
CA LYS A 187 -3.42 -14.90 22.69
C LYS A 187 -4.80 -15.54 22.87
N VAL A 188 -5.23 -16.31 21.88
CA VAL A 188 -6.37 -17.21 22.00
C VAL A 188 -5.83 -18.49 22.64
N ASP A 189 -5.86 -18.57 23.97
CA ASP A 189 -5.79 -19.84 24.68
C ASP A 189 -7.23 -20.36 24.86
N LEU A 190 -7.52 -21.49 24.23
CA LEU A 190 -8.72 -22.28 24.47
C LEU A 190 -8.52 -23.09 25.78
N PRO A 191 -9.55 -23.24 26.63
CA PRO A 191 -9.41 -23.97 27.88
C PRO A 191 -9.43 -25.48 27.61
N ALA A 192 -8.46 -26.20 28.18
CA ALA A 192 -8.54 -27.63 28.38
C ALA A 192 -8.40 -27.92 29.88
N SER A 193 -9.51 -28.36 30.46
CA SER A 193 -9.68 -28.96 31.77
C SER A 193 -8.74 -30.15 32.01
N LYS A 194 -8.09 -30.22 33.18
CA LYS A 194 -7.98 -31.43 34.02
C LYS A 194 -7.76 -31.06 35.49
N GLU A 195 -8.65 -31.58 36.33
CA GLU A 195 -8.55 -31.70 37.78
C GLU A 195 -7.34 -32.57 38.19
N LYS A 196 -6.68 -32.23 39.30
CA LYS A 196 -6.71 -33.06 40.52
C LYS A 196 -6.07 -32.37 41.73
N ASP A 197 -6.68 -32.65 42.86
CA ASP A 197 -6.48 -32.14 44.22
C ASP A 197 -5.08 -32.38 44.82
N GLN A 198 -4.68 -31.51 45.76
CA GLN A 198 -4.54 -31.91 47.17
C GLN A 198 -4.37 -30.71 48.12
N GLU A 199 -5.06 -30.83 49.25
CA GLU A 199 -5.07 -29.99 50.45
C GLU A 199 -3.65 -29.80 51.04
N THR A 200 -3.33 -28.69 51.71
CA THR A 200 -3.68 -28.50 53.13
C THR A 200 -3.33 -27.09 53.65
N ASN A 201 -4.36 -26.43 54.20
CA ASN A 201 -4.40 -25.80 55.53
C ASN A 201 -3.49 -24.58 55.87
N ARG A 202 -4.09 -23.38 55.97
CA ARG A 202 -4.51 -22.74 57.24
C ARG A 202 -4.87 -21.25 57.08
N SER A 203 -5.95 -20.88 57.75
CA SER A 203 -6.53 -19.54 57.92
C SER A 203 -5.56 -18.43 58.35
N ALA A 204 -5.75 -17.24 57.78
CA ALA A 204 -6.00 -16.00 58.55
C ALA A 204 -6.51 -14.89 57.62
N SER A 205 -7.69 -14.34 57.94
CA SER A 205 -8.12 -13.02 57.41
C SER A 205 -7.17 -11.93 57.90
N PRO A 206 -6.94 -10.87 57.10
CA PRO A 206 -7.51 -9.60 57.51
C PRO A 206 -8.08 -8.73 56.36
N LYS A 207 -9.18 -8.06 56.71
CA LYS A 207 -9.73 -6.76 56.23
C LYS A 207 -9.22 -6.18 54.89
N PRO A 208 -10.12 -5.81 53.95
CA PRO A 208 -9.75 -4.94 52.85
C PRO A 208 -9.57 -3.50 53.36
N THR A 209 -8.33 -3.04 53.40
CA THR A 209 -8.03 -1.60 53.47
C THR A 209 -8.42 -0.98 52.12
N LEU A 210 -9.42 -0.11 52.16
CA LEU A 210 -9.72 0.87 51.13
C LEU A 210 -8.55 1.83 50.99
N THR A 211 -7.60 1.52 50.10
CA THR A 211 -6.74 2.52 49.48
C THR A 211 -7.31 2.81 48.10
N ALA A 212 -8.12 3.86 48.05
CA ALA A 212 -8.46 4.55 46.84
C ALA A 212 -7.16 5.09 46.21
N SER A 213 -6.58 4.32 45.30
CA SER A 213 -5.62 4.84 44.33
C SER A 213 -6.41 5.69 43.36
N THR A 214 -6.57 6.97 43.69
CA THR A 214 -6.93 8.01 42.73
C THR A 214 -5.86 8.02 41.65
N SER A 215 -6.13 7.31 40.55
CA SER A 215 -5.47 7.58 39.27
C SER A 215 -5.86 9.01 38.87
N THR A 216 -5.00 9.96 39.20
CA THR A 216 -5.01 11.26 38.56
C THR A 216 -4.67 11.04 37.08
N SER A 217 -5.68 10.68 36.28
CA SER A 217 -5.63 10.79 34.83
C SER A 217 -5.44 12.27 34.54
N LYS A 218 -4.21 12.63 34.14
CA LYS A 218 -3.88 13.92 33.55
C LYS A 218 -4.99 14.26 32.53
N PRO A 219 -5.66 15.42 32.63
CA PRO A 219 -6.74 15.75 31.70
C PRO A 219 -6.19 15.71 30.28
N GLU A 220 -6.78 14.82 29.47
CA GLU A 220 -6.47 14.68 28.06
C GLU A 220 -6.82 16.02 27.40
N LYS A 221 -5.78 16.73 26.95
CA LYS A 221 -5.91 18.06 26.36
C LYS A 221 -6.80 17.93 25.13
N ALA A 222 -7.93 18.66 25.10
CA ALA A 222 -8.84 18.65 23.96
C ALA A 222 -8.06 18.85 22.64
N PRO A 223 -8.38 18.08 21.58
CA PRO A 223 -7.66 18.15 20.31
C PRO A 223 -7.71 19.58 19.76
N ALA A 224 -6.63 20.02 19.13
CA ALA A 224 -6.59 21.33 18.50
C ALA A 224 -7.74 21.47 17.47
N PRO A 225 -8.39 22.64 17.36
CA PRO A 225 -9.41 22.87 16.35
C PRO A 225 -8.76 22.82 14.96
N VAL A 226 -9.16 21.81 14.19
CA VAL A 226 -8.73 21.58 12.81
C VAL A 226 -9.98 21.50 11.95
N LYS A 227 -9.95 22.17 10.80
CA LYS A 227 -10.97 22.10 9.77
C LYS A 227 -10.31 22.01 8.40
N ILE A 228 -10.74 21.04 7.61
CA ILE A 228 -10.31 20.83 6.23
C ILE A 228 -11.59 20.69 5.40
N ALA A 229 -11.88 21.66 4.53
CA ALA A 229 -13.15 21.67 3.81
C ALA A 229 -13.19 20.59 2.71
N LEU A 230 -12.08 20.36 2.00
CA LEU A 230 -11.97 19.35 0.96
C LEU A 230 -10.60 18.65 0.99
N VAL A 231 -10.58 17.33 0.84
CA VAL A 231 -9.40 16.56 0.44
C VAL A 231 -9.71 15.90 -0.89
N SER A 232 -8.90 16.12 -1.92
CA SER A 232 -9.03 15.51 -3.24
C SER A 232 -7.86 14.55 -3.51
N LEU A 233 -8.20 13.36 -4.00
CA LEU A 233 -7.25 12.29 -4.33
C LEU A 233 -7.35 11.97 -5.81
N GLN A 234 -6.21 11.86 -6.50
CA GLN A 234 -6.19 11.51 -7.93
C GLN A 234 -4.99 10.64 -8.30
N GLY A 235 -5.23 9.63 -9.14
CA GLY A 235 -4.17 8.85 -9.78
C GLY A 235 -3.34 8.02 -8.80
N GLY A 236 -3.91 7.64 -7.66
CA GLY A 236 -3.17 6.96 -6.61
C GLY A 236 -2.93 5.48 -6.87
N GLN A 237 -1.83 4.99 -6.31
CA GLN A 237 -1.44 3.59 -6.28
C GLN A 237 -0.99 3.19 -4.87
N VAL A 238 -1.52 2.09 -4.36
CA VAL A 238 -1.07 1.47 -3.12
C VAL A 238 -0.69 0.03 -3.41
N ARG A 239 0.55 -0.33 -3.08
CA ARG A 239 1.01 -1.71 -3.15
C ARG A 239 0.99 -2.31 -1.75
N PHE A 240 0.10 -3.27 -1.54
CA PHE A 240 -0.06 -3.98 -0.28
C PHE A 240 0.71 -5.30 -0.30
N SER A 241 1.35 -5.63 0.82
CA SER A 241 1.97 -6.93 1.05
C SER A 241 1.75 -7.37 2.49
N ASP A 242 1.19 -8.56 2.67
CA ASP A 242 1.13 -9.23 3.96
C ASP A 242 2.23 -10.28 4.04
N ARG A 243 3.22 -10.04 4.91
CA ARG A 243 4.33 -10.94 5.21
C ARG A 243 4.14 -11.70 6.53
N PHE A 244 3.03 -11.48 7.23
CA PHE A 244 2.60 -12.26 8.39
C PHE A 244 2.11 -13.64 7.96
N ILE A 245 1.37 -13.70 6.85
CA ILE A 245 0.99 -14.96 6.22
C ILE A 245 2.14 -15.55 5.37
N LYS A 246 2.25 -16.88 5.29
CA LYS A 246 3.26 -17.61 4.50
C LYS A 246 2.60 -18.67 3.60
N PRO A 247 2.90 -18.71 2.28
CA PRO A 247 3.65 -17.71 1.50
C PRO A 247 3.02 -16.31 1.60
N ASN A 248 3.73 -15.26 1.17
CA ASN A 248 3.25 -13.90 1.41
C ASN A 248 2.04 -13.59 0.50
N TYR A 249 1.13 -12.76 0.99
CA TYR A 249 0.06 -12.21 0.16
C TYR A 249 0.45 -10.82 -0.36
N SER A 250 -0.01 -10.47 -1.57
CA SER A 250 0.16 -9.13 -2.12
C SER A 250 -1.02 -8.75 -3.00
N ALA A 251 -1.35 -7.47 -2.99
CA ALA A 251 -2.38 -6.87 -3.83
C ALA A 251 -1.97 -5.46 -4.25
N ASN A 252 -2.43 -5.02 -5.43
CA ASN A 252 -2.19 -3.67 -5.92
C ASN A 252 -3.52 -2.94 -6.03
N LEU A 253 -3.67 -1.83 -5.31
CA LEU A 253 -4.77 -0.91 -5.50
C LEU A 253 -4.29 0.21 -6.43
N THR A 254 -4.94 0.37 -7.58
CA THR A 254 -4.59 1.36 -8.60
C THR A 254 -5.77 2.29 -8.86
N GLN A 255 -5.52 3.37 -9.61
CA GLN A 255 -6.53 4.36 -9.99
C GLN A 255 -7.29 4.94 -8.79
N ILE A 256 -6.62 5.06 -7.65
CA ILE A 256 -7.25 5.57 -6.44
C ILE A 256 -7.58 7.04 -6.65
N GLY A 257 -8.85 7.38 -6.52
CA GLY A 257 -9.33 8.74 -6.63
C GLY A 257 -10.58 8.95 -5.81
N GLY A 258 -10.88 10.19 -5.47
CA GLY A 258 -12.00 10.49 -4.61
C GLY A 258 -11.90 11.82 -3.89
N ARG A 259 -12.83 12.03 -2.96
CA ARG A 259 -12.89 13.22 -2.12
C ARG A 259 -13.33 12.90 -0.70
N ILE A 260 -12.85 13.72 0.23
CA ILE A 260 -13.32 13.77 1.60
C ILE A 260 -13.73 15.22 1.89
N THR A 261 -14.96 15.46 2.33
CA THR A 261 -15.51 16.81 2.51
C THR A 261 -15.85 17.05 3.97
N GLY A 262 -15.35 18.14 4.55
CA GLY A 262 -15.69 18.57 5.90
C GLY A 262 -14.97 17.83 7.03
N LEU A 263 -13.70 17.45 6.85
CA LEU A 263 -12.87 16.91 7.94
C LEU A 263 -12.70 17.95 9.05
N THR A 264 -13.00 17.58 10.29
CA THR A 264 -12.88 18.47 11.43
C THR A 264 -12.65 17.72 12.73
N SER A 265 -12.00 18.34 13.71
CA SER A 265 -11.89 17.81 15.08
C SER A 265 -13.15 18.05 15.94
N ASN A 266 -14.19 18.68 15.41
CA ASN A 266 -15.47 18.81 16.12
C ASN A 266 -16.17 17.45 16.25
N LEU A 267 -16.46 17.02 17.48
CA LEU A 267 -17.17 15.77 17.81
C LEU A 267 -18.58 15.68 17.21
N ALA A 268 -19.27 16.81 17.01
CA ALA A 268 -20.65 16.84 16.51
C ALA A 268 -20.77 16.82 14.97
N ALA A 269 -19.64 16.80 14.26
CA ALA A 269 -19.61 16.80 12.80
C ALA A 269 -18.99 15.49 12.28
N ALA A 270 -19.33 15.13 11.04
CA ALA A 270 -18.69 14.04 10.32
C ALA A 270 -18.40 14.49 8.88
N ALA A 271 -17.29 14.00 8.34
CA ALA A 271 -16.86 14.26 6.98
C ALA A 271 -17.44 13.22 6.03
N ASP A 272 -17.95 13.67 4.88
CA ASP A 272 -18.39 12.77 3.81
C ASP A 272 -17.17 12.23 3.06
N VAL A 273 -17.18 10.94 2.75
CA VAL A 273 -16.11 10.22 2.04
C VAL A 273 -16.70 9.63 0.77
N GLU A 274 -15.97 9.78 -0.34
CA GLU A 274 -16.19 9.01 -1.57
C GLU A 274 -14.82 8.68 -2.17
N ILE A 275 -14.41 7.41 -2.13
CA ILE A 275 -13.14 6.92 -2.68
C ILE A 275 -13.43 5.76 -3.61
N ARG A 276 -12.76 5.73 -4.75
CA ARG A 276 -12.83 4.65 -5.74
C ARG A 276 -11.42 4.20 -6.10
N GLY A 277 -11.31 2.97 -6.57
CA GLY A 277 -10.07 2.42 -7.09
C GLY A 277 -10.30 1.05 -7.72
N THR A 278 -9.22 0.39 -8.11
CA THR A 278 -9.26 -0.95 -8.71
C THR A 278 -8.23 -1.85 -8.06
N VAL A 279 -8.66 -3.01 -7.58
CA VAL A 279 -7.77 -4.06 -7.07
C VAL A 279 -7.25 -4.88 -8.24
N ASP A 280 -5.92 -5.00 -8.25
CA ASP A 280 -5.07 -5.63 -9.25
C ASP A 280 -5.41 -5.21 -10.69
N GLY A 281 -5.98 -4.03 -10.93
CA GLY A 281 -6.25 -3.51 -12.28
C GLY A 281 -7.61 -3.83 -12.91
N ALA A 282 -8.46 -4.65 -12.29
CA ALA A 282 -9.76 -5.04 -12.89
C ALA A 282 -10.94 -5.18 -11.91
N ALA A 283 -10.70 -5.30 -10.60
CA ALA A 283 -11.77 -5.44 -9.62
C ALA A 283 -12.10 -4.06 -9.02
N PRO A 284 -13.21 -3.39 -9.39
CA PRO A 284 -13.53 -2.07 -8.87
C PRO A 284 -13.81 -2.14 -7.37
N VAL A 285 -13.36 -1.10 -6.67
CA VAL A 285 -13.59 -0.87 -5.25
C VAL A 285 -14.19 0.51 -5.06
N SER A 286 -15.20 0.62 -4.20
CA SER A 286 -15.80 1.88 -3.78
C SER A 286 -15.90 1.94 -2.26
N ILE A 287 -15.67 3.11 -1.69
CA ILE A 287 -15.86 3.40 -0.27
C ILE A 287 -16.64 4.72 -0.20
N GLN A 288 -17.76 4.72 0.51
CA GLN A 288 -18.59 5.90 0.68
C GLN A 288 -19.21 5.95 2.07
N GLY A 289 -19.47 7.14 2.59
CA GLY A 289 -20.13 7.30 3.89
C GLY A 289 -19.54 8.44 4.69
N LYS A 290 -19.53 8.32 6.01
CA LYS A 290 -19.17 9.39 6.94
C LYS A 290 -18.09 8.96 7.92
N ILE A 291 -17.14 9.86 8.22
CA ILE A 291 -16.05 9.60 9.16
C ILE A 291 -15.79 10.82 10.06
N ASN A 292 -15.29 10.58 11.27
CA ASN A 292 -14.68 11.65 12.07
C ASN A 292 -13.42 11.12 12.78
N PRO A 293 -12.26 11.14 12.08
CA PRO A 293 -11.01 10.63 12.64
C PRO A 293 -10.27 11.66 13.51
N LEU A 294 -10.64 12.94 13.47
CA LEU A 294 -9.88 14.03 14.12
C LEU A 294 -10.44 14.44 15.50
N SER A 295 -11.59 13.92 15.91
CA SER A 295 -12.29 14.34 17.14
C SER A 295 -11.79 13.69 18.43
N GLY A 296 -10.90 12.70 18.32
CA GLY A 296 -10.43 11.88 19.46
C GLY A 296 -11.34 10.68 19.78
N ASN A 297 -12.60 10.69 19.35
CA ASN A 297 -13.50 9.53 19.39
C ASN A 297 -13.86 9.12 17.96
N LEU A 298 -13.28 8.03 17.49
CA LEU A 298 -13.45 7.57 16.11
C LEU A 298 -14.92 7.26 15.83
N PHE A 299 -15.52 8.05 14.93
CA PHE A 299 -16.81 7.75 14.32
C PHE A 299 -16.58 7.28 12.88
N LEU A 300 -17.24 6.19 12.48
CA LEU A 300 -17.28 5.68 11.12
C LEU A 300 -18.69 5.19 10.79
N ASP A 301 -19.19 5.52 9.62
CA ASP A 301 -20.38 4.93 9.00
C ASP A 301 -20.08 4.77 7.51
N LEU A 302 -19.50 3.63 7.13
CA LEU A 302 -18.91 3.42 5.82
C LEU A 302 -19.56 2.23 5.12
N ASN A 303 -20.01 2.46 3.89
CA ASN A 303 -20.33 1.42 2.94
C ASN A 303 -19.13 1.24 2.01
N ALA A 304 -18.63 0.02 1.87
CA ALA A 304 -17.61 -0.29 0.90
C ALA A 304 -18.02 -1.50 0.06
N SER A 305 -17.61 -1.51 -1.20
CA SER A 305 -17.82 -2.64 -2.10
C SER A 305 -16.55 -2.98 -2.86
N ALA A 306 -16.36 -4.25 -3.14
CA ALA A 306 -15.35 -4.76 -4.06
C ALA A 306 -16.03 -5.80 -4.95
N LYS A 307 -15.83 -5.75 -6.27
CA LYS A 307 -16.49 -6.68 -7.19
C LYS A 307 -15.50 -7.45 -8.05
N GLY A 308 -15.65 -8.77 -8.11
CA GLY A 308 -14.89 -9.63 -9.02
C GLY A 308 -13.39 -9.74 -8.72
N VAL A 309 -12.99 -9.64 -7.46
CA VAL A 309 -11.59 -9.85 -7.01
C VAL A 309 -11.20 -11.32 -7.25
N ASP A 310 -10.08 -11.56 -7.94
CA ASP A 310 -9.63 -12.93 -8.23
C ASP A 310 -9.14 -13.62 -6.96
N LEU A 311 -9.76 -14.76 -6.62
CA LEU A 311 -9.47 -15.49 -5.40
C LEU A 311 -8.14 -16.26 -5.36
N PRO A 312 -7.52 -16.71 -6.49
CA PRO A 312 -6.23 -17.39 -6.41
C PRO A 312 -5.13 -16.56 -5.74
N ALA A 313 -5.21 -15.22 -5.83
CA ALA A 313 -4.30 -14.35 -5.09
C ALA A 313 -4.39 -14.58 -3.56
N ALA A 314 -5.58 -14.91 -3.04
CA ALA A 314 -5.84 -15.14 -1.61
C ALA A 314 -5.48 -16.56 -1.10
N THR A 315 -4.94 -17.43 -1.97
CA THR A 315 -4.47 -18.79 -1.61
C THR A 315 -3.59 -18.87 -0.35
N PRO A 316 -2.67 -17.92 -0.07
CA PRO A 316 -1.94 -17.93 1.20
C PRO A 316 -2.82 -18.07 2.46
N TYR A 317 -3.99 -17.43 2.47
CA TYR A 317 -4.92 -17.50 3.59
C TYR A 317 -5.72 -18.81 3.59
N SER A 318 -6.23 -19.25 2.44
CA SER A 318 -7.03 -20.47 2.37
C SER A 318 -6.19 -21.72 2.63
N ALA A 319 -4.96 -21.77 2.13
CA ALA A 319 -4.00 -22.83 2.44
C ALA A 319 -3.71 -22.88 3.95
N THR A 320 -3.49 -21.72 4.57
CA THR A 320 -3.14 -21.64 5.99
C THR A 320 -4.31 -22.01 6.91
N TYR A 321 -5.51 -21.47 6.67
CA TYR A 321 -6.64 -21.58 7.61
C TYR A 321 -7.70 -22.60 7.20
N ALA A 322 -7.89 -22.84 5.89
CA ALA A 322 -8.80 -23.86 5.40
C ALA A 322 -8.09 -25.18 5.06
N GLY A 323 -6.77 -25.17 4.82
CA GLY A 323 -6.01 -26.34 4.38
C GLY A 323 -6.19 -26.67 2.89
N TYR A 324 -6.70 -25.72 2.09
CA TYR A 324 -6.94 -25.90 0.66
C TYR A 324 -6.56 -24.63 -0.11
N PRO A 325 -5.68 -24.71 -1.13
CA PRO A 325 -5.37 -23.57 -2.01
C PRO A 325 -6.55 -23.29 -2.94
N ILE A 326 -6.77 -22.03 -3.30
CA ILE A 326 -7.82 -21.66 -4.25
C ILE A 326 -7.24 -21.67 -5.66
N THR A 327 -7.81 -22.47 -6.55
CA THR A 327 -7.36 -22.59 -7.94
C THR A 327 -8.15 -21.70 -8.89
N LYS A 328 -9.42 -21.41 -8.54
CA LYS A 328 -10.33 -20.57 -9.31
C LYS A 328 -11.37 -19.92 -8.41
N GLY A 329 -11.81 -18.74 -8.79
CA GLY A 329 -13.03 -18.12 -8.30
C GLY A 329 -12.90 -16.60 -8.22
N LYS A 330 -14.04 -15.93 -8.05
CA LYS A 330 -14.11 -14.49 -7.84
C LYS A 330 -14.82 -14.16 -6.55
N LEU A 331 -14.38 -13.10 -5.91
CA LEU A 331 -14.94 -12.54 -4.68
C LEU A 331 -15.56 -11.19 -4.98
N SER A 332 -16.82 -11.04 -4.60
CA SER A 332 -17.47 -9.74 -4.45
C SER A 332 -17.88 -9.57 -3.00
N MET A 333 -17.70 -8.37 -2.46
CA MET A 333 -18.03 -8.03 -1.08
C MET A 333 -18.79 -6.72 -1.07
N ASP A 334 -19.85 -6.67 -0.27
CA ASP A 334 -20.50 -5.45 0.16
C ASP A 334 -20.42 -5.40 1.68
N VAL A 335 -19.84 -4.34 2.23
CA VAL A 335 -19.65 -4.18 3.67
C VAL A 335 -20.24 -2.86 4.16
N HIS A 336 -20.87 -2.90 5.32
CA HIS A 336 -21.32 -1.70 6.04
C HIS A 336 -20.71 -1.71 7.44
N TYR A 337 -19.78 -0.79 7.70
CA TYR A 337 -19.03 -0.69 8.95
C TYR A 337 -19.43 0.57 9.69
N PHE A 338 -20.02 0.37 10.86
CA PHE A 338 -20.44 1.42 11.78
C PHE A 338 -19.64 1.35 13.08
N ILE A 339 -18.94 2.42 13.41
CA ILE A 339 -18.24 2.59 14.68
C ILE A 339 -18.76 3.84 15.37
N GLU A 340 -19.26 3.66 16.58
CA GLU A 340 -19.65 4.75 17.47
C GLU A 340 -19.40 4.34 18.91
N ASN A 341 -18.85 5.26 19.73
CA ASN A 341 -18.57 5.01 21.15
C ASN A 341 -17.77 3.72 21.37
N ARG A 342 -16.75 3.50 20.52
CA ARG A 342 -15.90 2.31 20.50
C ARG A 342 -16.64 0.98 20.29
N LYS A 343 -17.89 1.00 19.83
CA LYS A 343 -18.67 -0.19 19.45
C LYS A 343 -18.68 -0.32 17.94
N LEU A 344 -18.27 -1.49 17.45
CA LEU A 344 -18.31 -1.87 16.04
C LEU A 344 -19.60 -2.66 15.76
N ARG A 345 -20.32 -2.26 14.71
CA ARG A 345 -21.26 -3.10 13.98
C ARG A 345 -20.80 -3.17 12.54
N ALA A 346 -20.68 -4.37 12.01
CA ALA A 346 -20.20 -4.64 10.67
C ALA A 346 -21.12 -5.65 10.00
N GLU A 347 -21.69 -5.28 8.87
CA GLU A 347 -22.40 -6.21 8.00
C GLU A 347 -21.48 -6.57 6.84
N ASN A 348 -21.30 -7.86 6.57
CA ASN A 348 -20.44 -8.33 5.48
C ASN A 348 -21.23 -9.28 4.60
N ARG A 349 -21.61 -8.85 3.41
CA ARG A 349 -22.11 -9.75 2.37
C ARG A 349 -20.93 -10.20 1.52
N VAL A 350 -20.74 -11.50 1.44
CA VAL A 350 -19.65 -12.14 0.71
C VAL A 350 -20.27 -13.01 -0.38
N MET A 351 -19.98 -12.67 -1.63
CA MET A 351 -20.36 -13.45 -2.79
C MET A 351 -19.13 -14.08 -3.44
N LEU A 352 -19.14 -15.39 -3.64
CA LEU A 352 -18.07 -16.15 -4.28
C LEU A 352 -18.62 -16.80 -5.55
N ASP A 353 -18.09 -16.47 -6.73
CA ASP A 353 -18.46 -17.09 -8.01
C ASP A 353 -17.40 -18.11 -8.43
N GLN A 354 -17.84 -19.32 -8.80
CA GLN A 354 -16.98 -20.42 -9.26
C GLN A 354 -15.82 -20.78 -8.32
N LEU A 355 -16.00 -20.62 -7.00
CA LEU A 355 -14.97 -21.01 -6.02
C LEU A 355 -14.59 -22.49 -6.22
N THR A 356 -13.31 -22.72 -6.47
CA THR A 356 -12.72 -24.04 -6.66
C THR A 356 -11.44 -24.13 -5.86
N PHE A 357 -11.34 -25.20 -5.07
CA PHE A 357 -10.13 -25.53 -4.33
C PHE A 357 -9.27 -26.53 -5.09
N GLY A 358 -7.96 -26.47 -4.85
CA GLY A 358 -7.02 -27.52 -5.26
C GLY A 358 -6.89 -28.62 -4.21
N ASP A 359 -5.80 -29.38 -4.30
CA ASP A 359 -5.52 -30.48 -3.38
C ASP A 359 -5.29 -29.99 -1.95
N LYS A 360 -5.62 -30.84 -0.98
CA LYS A 360 -5.41 -30.55 0.44
C LYS A 360 -3.93 -30.30 0.71
N VAL A 361 -3.64 -29.25 1.47
CA VAL A 361 -2.28 -28.93 1.94
C VAL A 361 -2.23 -29.04 3.46
N GLU A 362 -1.10 -29.54 3.96
CA GLU A 362 -0.87 -29.60 5.40
C GLU A 362 -0.62 -28.20 5.96
N SER A 363 -1.42 -27.79 6.94
CA SER A 363 -1.19 -26.58 7.72
C SER A 363 -1.58 -26.82 9.18
N PRO A 364 -0.72 -26.47 10.15
CA PRO A 364 -1.03 -26.62 11.57
C PRO A 364 -2.16 -25.68 12.04
N LYS A 365 -2.45 -24.62 11.28
CA LYS A 365 -3.52 -23.66 11.56
C LYS A 365 -4.81 -23.96 10.80
N ALA A 366 -4.86 -25.04 10.01
CA ALA A 366 -6.04 -25.39 9.24
C ALA A 366 -7.18 -25.86 10.15
N THR A 367 -8.40 -25.49 9.78
CA THR A 367 -9.62 -25.98 10.43
C THR A 367 -9.77 -27.49 10.27
N LYS A 368 -10.42 -28.13 11.24
CA LYS A 368 -10.80 -29.55 11.18
C LYS A 368 -12.16 -29.78 10.50
N LEU A 369 -12.89 -28.70 10.20
CA LEU A 369 -14.21 -28.78 9.57
C LEU A 369 -14.10 -29.26 8.11
N PRO A 370 -15.12 -29.96 7.58
CA PRO A 370 -15.11 -30.45 6.21
C PRO A 370 -15.36 -29.31 5.20
N VAL A 371 -14.32 -28.53 4.88
CA VAL A 371 -14.40 -27.32 4.04
C VAL A 371 -15.06 -27.59 2.69
N LEU A 372 -14.67 -28.67 2.00
CA LEU A 372 -15.22 -29.02 0.70
C LEU A 372 -16.72 -29.32 0.76
N LEU A 373 -17.19 -29.96 1.83
CA LEU A 373 -18.61 -30.23 2.04
C LEU A 373 -19.38 -28.93 2.31
N ALA A 374 -18.83 -28.05 3.16
CA ALA A 374 -19.45 -26.75 3.44
C ALA A 374 -19.61 -25.93 2.15
N VAL A 375 -18.57 -25.88 1.32
CA VAL A 375 -18.63 -25.20 0.01
C VAL A 375 -19.62 -25.86 -0.94
N ALA A 376 -19.68 -27.19 -1.00
CA ALA A 376 -20.64 -27.89 -1.84
C ALA A 376 -22.11 -27.62 -1.43
N LEU A 377 -22.38 -27.47 -0.13
CA LEU A 377 -23.71 -27.16 0.40
C LEU A 377 -24.11 -25.70 0.24
N LEU A 378 -23.14 -24.78 0.31
CA LEU A 378 -23.38 -23.35 0.18
C LEU A 378 -23.50 -22.89 -1.27
N LYS A 379 -22.97 -23.68 -2.21
CA LYS A 379 -22.93 -23.38 -3.64
C LYS A 379 -24.29 -23.65 -4.28
N ASP A 380 -24.82 -22.66 -4.99
CA ASP A 380 -26.04 -22.79 -5.78
C ASP A 380 -25.81 -23.53 -7.11
N ARG A 381 -26.88 -23.71 -7.90
CA ARG A 381 -26.83 -24.36 -9.22
C ARG A 381 -25.94 -23.63 -10.25
N HIS A 382 -25.60 -22.36 -10.03
CA HIS A 382 -24.76 -21.56 -10.92
C HIS A 382 -23.31 -21.51 -10.43
N GLY A 383 -22.98 -22.16 -9.32
CA GLY A 383 -21.65 -22.14 -8.75
C GLY A 383 -21.37 -20.98 -7.80
N VAL A 384 -22.41 -20.26 -7.36
CA VAL A 384 -22.31 -19.05 -6.51
C VAL A 384 -22.59 -19.38 -5.05
N ILE A 385 -21.80 -18.79 -4.15
CA ILE A 385 -22.02 -18.79 -2.70
C ILE A 385 -22.29 -17.36 -2.27
N ASP A 386 -23.42 -17.10 -1.61
CA ASP A 386 -23.79 -15.77 -1.10
C ASP A 386 -24.06 -15.87 0.40
N VAL A 387 -23.24 -15.18 1.20
CA VAL A 387 -23.20 -15.35 2.64
C VAL A 387 -23.15 -13.99 3.34
N ASN A 388 -24.07 -13.75 4.25
CA ASN A 388 -24.08 -12.57 5.12
C ASN A 388 -23.48 -12.92 6.49
N LEU A 389 -22.44 -12.18 6.88
CA LEU A 389 -21.69 -12.36 8.14
C LEU A 389 -21.75 -11.07 8.97
N PRO A 390 -22.78 -10.90 9.81
CA PRO A 390 -22.85 -9.77 10.74
C PRO A 390 -21.82 -9.96 11.86
N ILE A 391 -21.02 -8.95 12.13
CA ILE A 391 -20.02 -8.91 13.19
C ILE A 391 -20.33 -7.72 14.10
N SER A 392 -20.37 -7.94 15.41
CA SER A 392 -20.54 -6.86 16.39
C SER A 392 -19.64 -7.08 17.58
N GLY A 393 -19.10 -6.00 18.16
CA GLY A 393 -18.21 -6.09 19.32
C GLY A 393 -17.73 -4.74 19.82
N SER A 394 -17.05 -4.75 20.95
CA SER A 394 -16.30 -3.57 21.43
C SER A 394 -14.92 -3.54 20.80
N LEU A 395 -14.39 -2.35 20.49
CA LEU A 395 -12.99 -2.17 20.10
C LEU A 395 -12.03 -2.44 21.28
N ASP A 396 -12.54 -2.45 22.52
CA ASP A 396 -11.77 -2.70 23.74
C ASP A 396 -11.59 -4.18 24.08
N ASP A 397 -12.51 -5.04 23.62
CA ASP A 397 -12.43 -6.50 23.80
C ASP A 397 -12.67 -7.18 22.43
N PRO A 398 -11.60 -7.43 21.65
CA PRO A 398 -11.70 -7.90 20.27
C PRO A 398 -12.06 -9.39 20.14
N LYS A 399 -12.85 -9.95 21.05
CA LYS A 399 -13.40 -11.33 20.95
C LYS A 399 -14.54 -11.37 19.93
N PHE A 400 -14.21 -11.21 18.65
CA PHE A 400 -15.17 -11.34 17.56
C PHE A 400 -15.55 -12.81 17.36
N SER A 401 -16.79 -13.19 17.70
CA SER A 401 -17.24 -14.59 17.63
C SER A 401 -17.61 -15.02 16.20
N VAL A 402 -16.62 -15.41 15.39
CA VAL A 402 -16.85 -15.83 13.99
C VAL A 402 -17.46 -17.24 13.89
N GLY A 403 -17.09 -18.16 14.79
CA GLY A 403 -17.47 -19.58 14.70
C GLY A 403 -18.98 -19.86 14.84
N GLY A 404 -19.69 -19.11 15.69
CA GLY A 404 -21.13 -19.26 15.89
C GLY A 404 -21.99 -18.72 14.75
N ILE A 405 -21.46 -17.77 13.96
CA ILE A 405 -22.14 -17.17 12.81
C ILE A 405 -22.08 -18.12 11.61
N ILE A 406 -20.90 -18.70 11.33
CA ILE A 406 -20.70 -19.64 10.21
C ILE A 406 -21.65 -20.84 10.32
N MET A 407 -21.79 -21.45 11.50
CA MET A 407 -22.66 -22.61 11.68
C MET A 407 -24.15 -22.27 11.53
N LYS A 408 -24.57 -21.08 11.99
CA LYS A 408 -25.95 -20.59 11.79
C LYS A 408 -26.27 -20.29 10.33
N VAL A 409 -25.31 -19.75 9.56
CA VAL A 409 -25.47 -19.53 8.11
C VAL A 409 -25.63 -20.87 7.38
N ILE A 410 -24.80 -21.86 7.68
CA ILE A 410 -24.89 -23.21 7.06
C ILE A 410 -26.24 -23.87 7.38
N LEU A 411 -26.67 -23.84 8.64
CA LEU A 411 -27.94 -24.48 9.05
C LEU A 411 -29.18 -23.76 8.49
N ASN A 412 -29.15 -22.44 8.37
CA ASN A 412 -30.27 -21.69 7.80
C ASN A 412 -30.38 -21.90 6.28
N LEU A 413 -29.27 -22.09 5.58
CA LEU A 413 -29.25 -22.31 4.13
C LEU A 413 -29.70 -23.74 3.74
N ILE A 414 -29.53 -24.73 4.61
CA ILE A 414 -29.94 -26.13 4.38
C ILE A 414 -31.47 -26.34 4.46
N SER A 415 -32.25 -25.34 4.88
CA SER A 415 -33.71 -25.45 4.93
C SER A 415 -34.41 -25.29 3.57
N LYS A 416 -33.70 -24.86 2.52
CA LYS A 416 -34.28 -24.65 1.18
C LYS A 416 -33.32 -24.97 0.04
N ALA A 417 -33.09 -26.26 -0.24
CA ALA A 417 -32.99 -26.81 -1.59
C ALA A 417 -32.56 -28.28 -1.53
N VAL A 418 -33.42 -29.16 -2.04
CA VAL A 418 -33.03 -30.51 -2.48
C VAL A 418 -33.46 -30.62 -3.94
N THR A 419 -32.47 -30.80 -4.82
CA THR A 419 -32.49 -31.68 -6.02
C THR A 419 -31.21 -31.40 -6.82
N ALA A 420 -30.28 -32.35 -6.79
CA ALA A 420 -29.08 -32.35 -7.62
C ALA A 420 -29.39 -32.93 -9.01
N PRO A 421 -28.72 -32.47 -10.08
CA PRO A 421 -28.46 -33.36 -11.20
C PRO A 421 -27.01 -33.31 -11.71
N PHE A 422 -26.52 -34.48 -12.08
CA PHE A 422 -25.21 -34.74 -12.69
C PHE A 422 -25.15 -34.36 -14.18
N ALA A 423 -23.89 -34.31 -14.64
CA ALA A 423 -23.34 -34.76 -15.93
C ALA A 423 -23.31 -33.83 -17.17
N LEU A 424 -22.05 -33.59 -17.56
CA LEU A 424 -21.43 -33.74 -18.90
C LEU A 424 -21.91 -32.87 -20.07
N LEU A 425 -20.92 -32.30 -20.76
CA LEU A 425 -20.60 -32.31 -22.21
C LEU A 425 -19.54 -31.21 -22.43
N GLY A 426 -18.46 -31.36 -23.21
CA GLY A 426 -18.23 -32.20 -24.38
C GLY A 426 -18.07 -31.29 -25.59
N ASN A 427 -16.81 -30.89 -25.87
CA ASN A 427 -16.22 -30.27 -27.07
C ASN A 427 -17.05 -29.28 -27.92
N LEU A 428 -16.48 -28.08 -28.17
CA LEU A 428 -16.49 -27.39 -29.48
C LEU A 428 -15.82 -26.02 -29.37
N VAL A 429 -14.57 -25.87 -29.82
CA VAL A 429 -14.09 -24.63 -30.44
C VAL A 429 -13.12 -25.00 -31.54
N GLY A 430 -13.57 -24.86 -32.78
CA GLY A 430 -12.72 -24.79 -33.96
C GLY A 430 -12.31 -23.34 -34.20
N GLY A 431 -11.01 -23.09 -34.34
CA GLY A 431 -10.47 -21.77 -34.71
C GLY A 431 -9.07 -21.49 -34.15
N GLY A 432 -8.04 -22.04 -34.81
CA GLY A 432 -6.65 -21.56 -34.79
C GLY A 432 -5.85 -21.78 -33.50
N GLU A 433 -4.91 -22.75 -33.53
CA GLU A 433 -3.94 -23.06 -32.48
C GLU A 433 -3.17 -21.82 -31.95
N GLU A 434 -3.08 -20.74 -32.74
CA GLU A 434 -2.33 -19.52 -32.41
C GLU A 434 -3.01 -18.55 -31.42
N LEU A 435 -4.31 -18.65 -31.18
CA LEU A 435 -5.03 -17.78 -30.22
C LEU A 435 -5.19 -18.40 -28.83
N SER A 436 -4.70 -19.63 -28.62
CA SER A 436 -4.89 -20.39 -27.37
C SER A 436 -3.89 -20.03 -26.26
N TYR A 437 -2.83 -19.27 -26.58
CA TYR A 437 -1.83 -18.81 -25.61
C TYR A 437 -1.10 -17.52 -26.02
N ILE A 438 -0.46 -16.88 -25.04
CA ILE A 438 0.49 -15.77 -25.21
C ILE A 438 1.81 -16.12 -24.55
N GLU A 439 2.90 -16.04 -25.29
CA GLU A 439 4.25 -16.29 -24.78
C GLU A 439 4.84 -15.04 -24.11
N PHE A 440 5.73 -15.27 -23.15
CA PHE A 440 6.46 -14.23 -22.46
C PHE A 440 7.96 -14.51 -22.45
N GLU A 441 8.75 -13.44 -22.46
CA GLU A 441 10.17 -13.55 -22.14
C GLU A 441 10.39 -14.06 -20.70
N PRO A 442 11.44 -14.86 -20.44
CA PRO A 442 11.71 -15.41 -19.12
C PRO A 442 11.79 -14.33 -18.02
N GLY A 443 11.11 -14.56 -16.89
CA GLY A 443 11.10 -13.61 -15.76
C GLY A 443 10.30 -12.31 -15.99
N ARG A 444 9.69 -12.13 -17.18
CA ARG A 444 8.96 -10.91 -17.58
C ARG A 444 7.46 -11.14 -17.72
N ALA A 445 6.72 -10.04 -17.63
CA ALA A 445 5.25 -10.02 -17.78
C ALA A 445 4.79 -8.88 -18.71
N ASP A 446 5.72 -8.32 -19.50
CA ASP A 446 5.46 -7.22 -20.41
C ASP A 446 4.82 -7.75 -21.71
N LEU A 447 3.79 -7.09 -22.22
CA LEU A 447 3.14 -7.47 -23.48
C LEU A 447 3.84 -6.85 -24.67
N ASP A 448 4.40 -7.69 -25.55
CA ASP A 448 4.94 -7.26 -26.83
C ASP A 448 3.81 -6.93 -27.84
N LYS A 449 4.19 -6.60 -29.08
CA LYS A 449 3.22 -6.26 -30.12
C LYS A 449 2.37 -7.47 -30.52
N ILE A 450 2.98 -8.65 -30.64
CA ILE A 450 2.32 -9.89 -31.07
C ILE A 450 1.24 -10.28 -30.05
N ALA A 451 1.57 -10.25 -28.76
CA ALA A 451 0.65 -10.49 -27.66
C ALA A 451 -0.55 -9.52 -27.70
N ARG A 452 -0.30 -8.23 -27.94
CA ARG A 452 -1.37 -7.22 -28.03
C ARG A 452 -2.33 -7.46 -29.20
N ASP A 453 -1.81 -7.85 -30.35
CA ASP A 453 -2.62 -8.16 -31.55
C ASP A 453 -3.52 -9.39 -31.30
N LYS A 454 -2.98 -10.43 -30.65
CA LYS A 454 -3.76 -11.61 -30.20
C LYS A 454 -4.85 -11.25 -29.18
N ILE A 455 -4.50 -10.45 -28.17
CA ILE A 455 -5.45 -9.97 -27.14
C ILE A 455 -6.60 -9.20 -27.78
N SER A 456 -6.32 -8.31 -28.74
CA SER A 456 -7.34 -7.54 -29.45
C SER A 456 -8.37 -8.47 -30.13
N SER A 457 -7.88 -9.50 -30.82
CA SER A 457 -8.73 -10.49 -31.51
C SER A 457 -9.60 -11.28 -30.53
N LEU A 458 -9.01 -11.76 -29.42
CA LEU A 458 -9.74 -12.48 -28.37
C LEU A 458 -10.79 -11.61 -27.68
N SER A 459 -10.45 -10.33 -27.43
CA SER A 459 -11.36 -9.36 -26.81
C SER A 459 -12.59 -9.11 -27.67
N LYS A 460 -12.40 -9.00 -28.98
CA LYS A 460 -13.51 -8.84 -29.93
C LYS A 460 -14.44 -10.06 -29.92
N ALA A 461 -13.89 -11.27 -29.97
CA ALA A 461 -14.67 -12.50 -29.93
C ALA A 461 -15.50 -12.64 -28.63
N LEU A 462 -14.92 -12.26 -27.48
CA LEU A 462 -15.62 -12.28 -26.19
C LEU A 462 -16.70 -11.20 -26.06
N ALA A 463 -16.51 -10.03 -26.69
CA ALA A 463 -17.51 -8.98 -26.74
C ALA A 463 -18.74 -9.41 -27.56
N GLU A 464 -18.52 -10.10 -28.69
CA GLU A 464 -19.59 -10.62 -29.56
C GLU A 464 -20.37 -11.81 -28.93
N ARG A 465 -19.81 -12.45 -27.88
CA ARG A 465 -20.37 -13.64 -27.24
C ARG A 465 -20.54 -13.43 -25.73
N PRO A 466 -21.58 -12.69 -25.27
CA PRO A 466 -21.72 -12.30 -23.86
C PRO A 466 -21.86 -13.46 -22.88
N GLY A 467 -22.31 -14.64 -23.33
CA GLY A 467 -22.44 -15.84 -22.50
C GLY A 467 -21.12 -16.58 -22.20
N LEU A 468 -20.04 -16.30 -22.94
CA LEU A 468 -18.76 -16.98 -22.75
C LEU A 468 -17.99 -16.40 -21.55
N LYS A 469 -17.41 -17.29 -20.75
CA LYS A 469 -16.41 -16.94 -19.73
C LYS A 469 -15.02 -17.34 -20.24
N LEU A 470 -13.99 -16.59 -19.84
CA LEU A 470 -12.60 -16.86 -20.20
C LEU A 470 -11.79 -17.19 -18.96
N ASP A 471 -11.17 -18.36 -18.95
CA ASP A 471 -10.14 -18.73 -17.99
C ASP A 471 -8.76 -18.36 -18.54
N VAL A 472 -7.94 -17.70 -17.71
CA VAL A 472 -6.60 -17.21 -18.03
C VAL A 472 -5.61 -17.79 -17.02
N ALA A 473 -4.73 -18.70 -17.45
CA ALA A 473 -3.80 -19.40 -16.56
C ALA A 473 -2.35 -19.13 -16.96
N GLY A 474 -1.54 -18.68 -16.01
CA GLY A 474 -0.10 -18.56 -16.21
C GLY A 474 0.59 -19.91 -16.17
N ARG A 475 1.48 -20.18 -17.13
CA ARG A 475 2.45 -21.27 -17.11
C ARG A 475 3.86 -20.73 -16.92
N ILE A 476 4.58 -21.37 -16.02
CA ILE A 476 5.95 -21.02 -15.64
C ILE A 476 6.86 -22.18 -15.99
N ASP A 477 8.01 -21.87 -16.59
CA ASP A 477 9.14 -22.78 -16.65
C ASP A 477 10.06 -22.53 -15.45
N PRO A 478 10.11 -23.39 -14.43
CA PRO A 478 10.87 -23.10 -13.23
C PRO A 478 12.37 -22.91 -13.47
N SER A 479 12.93 -23.49 -14.53
CA SER A 479 14.36 -23.36 -14.82
C SER A 479 14.65 -21.98 -15.43
N VAL A 480 14.00 -21.68 -16.55
CA VAL A 480 14.27 -20.48 -17.35
C VAL A 480 13.70 -19.23 -16.67
N ASP A 481 12.50 -19.31 -16.08
CA ASP A 481 11.89 -18.16 -15.41
C ASP A 481 12.62 -17.80 -14.10
N ARG A 482 13.21 -18.78 -13.40
CA ARG A 482 13.99 -18.50 -12.19
C ARG A 482 15.27 -17.74 -12.53
N GLU A 483 15.95 -18.13 -13.60
CA GLU A 483 17.10 -17.39 -14.12
C GLU A 483 16.69 -15.99 -14.60
N GLY A 484 15.61 -15.88 -15.38
CA GLY A 484 15.07 -14.59 -15.83
C GLY A 484 14.72 -13.64 -14.67
N LEU A 485 14.15 -14.16 -13.57
CA LEU A 485 13.88 -13.37 -12.36
C LEU A 485 15.17 -12.90 -11.67
N ARG A 486 16.24 -13.71 -11.64
CA ARG A 486 17.54 -13.30 -11.09
C ARG A 486 18.13 -12.14 -11.90
N HIS A 487 18.11 -12.22 -13.22
CA HIS A 487 18.54 -11.12 -14.09
C HIS A 487 17.72 -9.86 -13.86
N ARG A 488 16.39 -9.98 -13.73
CA ARG A 488 15.51 -8.84 -13.43
C ARG A 488 15.82 -8.21 -12.07
N MET A 489 16.10 -9.01 -11.05
CA MET A 489 16.51 -8.50 -9.74
C MET A 489 17.81 -7.72 -9.82
N LEU A 490 18.79 -8.24 -10.58
CA LEU A 490 20.06 -7.57 -10.82
C LEU A 490 19.87 -6.25 -11.59
N GLU A 491 19.09 -6.26 -12.67
CA GLU A 491 18.74 -5.06 -13.44
C GLU A 491 18.13 -3.97 -12.55
N ARG A 492 17.20 -4.33 -11.66
CA ARG A 492 16.59 -3.40 -10.70
C ARG A 492 17.60 -2.82 -9.72
N LYS A 493 18.53 -3.63 -9.21
CA LYS A 493 19.62 -3.17 -8.33
C LYS A 493 20.53 -2.17 -9.04
N MET A 494 20.88 -2.44 -10.31
CA MET A 494 21.69 -1.52 -11.11
C MET A 494 20.95 -0.22 -11.42
N LYS A 495 19.65 -0.27 -11.76
CA LYS A 495 18.83 0.93 -11.93
C LYS A 495 18.76 1.76 -10.65
N ALA A 496 18.63 1.13 -9.48
CA ALA A 496 18.66 1.82 -8.19
C ALA A 496 20.02 2.45 -7.89
N ALA A 497 21.12 1.76 -8.20
CA ALA A 497 22.47 2.30 -8.08
C ALA A 497 22.70 3.52 -9.00
N LYS A 498 22.18 3.47 -10.24
CA LYS A 498 22.21 4.58 -11.19
C LYS A 498 21.38 5.77 -10.70
N LEU A 499 20.17 5.49 -10.23
CA LEU A 499 19.26 6.50 -9.71
C LEU A 499 19.90 7.29 -8.57
N LYS A 500 20.48 6.58 -7.59
CA LYS A 500 21.19 7.20 -6.47
C LYS A 500 22.31 8.15 -6.93
N LYS A 501 23.11 7.75 -7.92
CA LYS A 501 24.18 8.59 -8.50
C LYS A 501 23.63 9.80 -9.26
N LEU A 502 22.50 9.66 -9.94
CA LEU A 502 21.85 10.77 -10.64
C LEU A 502 21.25 11.77 -9.65
N GLU A 503 20.65 11.30 -8.57
CA GLU A 503 20.16 12.15 -7.47
C GLU A 503 21.31 12.96 -6.87
N GLU A 504 22.46 12.32 -6.59
CA GLU A 504 23.67 12.98 -6.07
C GLU A 504 24.23 14.05 -7.04
N LYS A 505 24.11 13.86 -8.37
CA LYS A 505 24.67 14.79 -9.38
C LYS A 505 23.71 15.87 -9.87
N THR A 506 22.41 15.56 -9.96
CA THR A 506 21.41 16.38 -10.67
C THR A 506 20.30 16.89 -9.77
N GLY A 507 20.15 16.36 -8.56
CA GLY A 507 19.11 16.74 -7.61
C GLY A 507 17.68 16.52 -8.11
N SER A 508 17.48 15.77 -9.20
CA SER A 508 16.18 15.57 -9.85
C SER A 508 15.66 14.14 -9.60
N PRO A 509 14.40 13.97 -9.15
CA PRO A 509 13.79 12.66 -9.06
C PRO A 509 13.70 12.01 -10.43
N SER A 510 14.22 10.79 -10.56
CA SER A 510 13.92 9.93 -11.70
C SER A 510 13.22 8.67 -11.20
N ARG A 511 12.29 8.12 -12.00
CA ARG A 511 11.62 6.86 -11.64
C ARG A 511 12.50 5.67 -12.01
N LEU A 512 12.52 4.65 -11.15
CA LEU A 512 13.27 3.41 -11.38
C LEU A 512 12.84 2.72 -12.69
N GLU A 513 11.53 2.70 -13.02
CA GLU A 513 11.04 2.05 -14.24
C GLU A 513 11.50 2.76 -15.53
N GLU A 514 11.64 4.08 -15.50
CA GLU A 514 12.03 4.91 -16.66
C GLU A 514 13.55 4.95 -16.86
N THR A 515 14.31 4.50 -15.86
CA THR A 515 15.78 4.48 -15.89
C THR A 515 16.28 3.38 -16.81
N ARG A 516 16.91 3.75 -17.93
CA ARG A 516 17.62 2.82 -18.83
C ARG A 516 19.10 2.73 -18.45
N ILE A 517 19.68 1.54 -18.53
CA ILE A 517 21.12 1.31 -18.34
C ILE A 517 21.77 1.32 -19.71
N ASP A 518 22.69 2.26 -19.96
CA ASP A 518 23.47 2.26 -21.19
C ASP A 518 24.53 1.14 -21.14
N PRO A 519 24.83 0.44 -22.24
CA PRO A 519 25.87 -0.59 -22.28
C PRO A 519 27.23 -0.13 -21.70
N LYS A 520 27.59 1.15 -21.87
CA LYS A 520 28.85 1.70 -21.33
C LYS A 520 28.84 1.87 -19.81
N GLU A 521 27.67 2.02 -19.21
CA GLU A 521 27.50 2.19 -17.76
C GLU A 521 27.42 0.85 -17.03
N TYR A 522 27.09 -0.23 -17.75
CA TYR A 522 26.84 -1.54 -17.18
C TYR A 522 27.99 -2.05 -16.28
N PRO A 523 29.27 -2.05 -16.71
CA PRO A 523 30.36 -2.54 -15.86
C PRO A 523 30.52 -1.74 -14.57
N ILE A 524 30.27 -0.42 -14.63
CA ILE A 524 30.42 0.50 -13.51
C ILE A 524 29.33 0.25 -12.47
N LEU A 525 28.07 0.11 -12.93
CA LEU A 525 26.93 -0.16 -12.06
C LEU A 525 27.01 -1.56 -11.47
N LEU A 526 27.42 -2.55 -12.25
CA LEU A 526 27.60 -3.91 -11.79
C LEU A 526 28.65 -4.00 -10.68
N LYS A 527 29.83 -3.38 -10.86
CA LYS A 527 30.89 -3.34 -9.83
C LYS A 527 30.41 -2.66 -8.55
N GLN A 528 29.60 -1.61 -8.66
CA GLN A 528 29.00 -0.94 -7.51
C GLN A 528 28.01 -1.86 -6.77
N VAL A 529 27.08 -2.49 -7.48
CA VAL A 529 26.13 -3.44 -6.88
C VAL A 529 26.87 -4.60 -6.24
N TYR A 530 27.83 -5.21 -6.95
CA TYR A 530 28.71 -6.26 -6.43
C TYR A 530 29.40 -5.83 -5.14
N GLY A 531 29.94 -4.61 -5.07
CA GLY A 531 30.57 -4.06 -3.87
C GLY A 531 29.63 -3.94 -2.67
N GLN A 532 28.37 -3.58 -2.90
CA GLN A 532 27.36 -3.36 -1.86
C GLN A 532 26.72 -4.65 -1.32
N GLU A 533 26.70 -5.71 -2.13
CA GLU A 533 26.07 -6.97 -1.75
C GLU A 533 26.81 -7.70 -0.62
N LYS A 534 26.03 -8.36 0.24
CA LYS A 534 26.52 -9.08 1.41
C LYS A 534 26.50 -10.59 1.15
N PHE A 535 27.55 -11.10 0.51
CA PHE A 535 27.84 -12.52 0.36
C PHE A 535 29.36 -12.76 0.38
N PRO A 536 29.84 -14.00 0.57
CA PRO A 536 31.27 -14.31 0.54
C PRO A 536 31.89 -13.97 -0.83
N LYS A 537 32.76 -12.96 -0.85
CA LYS A 537 33.48 -12.53 -2.07
C LYS A 537 34.87 -13.16 -2.11
N PRO A 538 35.35 -13.64 -3.27
CA PRO A 538 36.73 -14.10 -3.42
C PRO A 538 37.70 -13.03 -2.94
N ARG A 539 38.68 -13.43 -2.12
CA ARG A 539 39.72 -12.55 -1.58
C ARG A 539 41.07 -12.90 -2.21
N ASN A 540 41.93 -11.89 -2.36
CA ASN A 540 43.32 -12.11 -2.74
C ASN A 540 44.14 -12.63 -1.53
N VAL A 541 45.40 -12.97 -1.78
CA VAL A 541 46.33 -13.52 -0.77
C VAL A 541 46.60 -12.58 0.42
N ILE A 542 46.18 -11.31 0.33
CA ILE A 542 46.33 -10.28 1.38
C ILE A 542 44.99 -10.02 2.11
N GLY A 543 43.92 -10.76 1.78
CA GLY A 543 42.62 -10.67 2.46
C GLY A 543 41.69 -9.56 1.96
N MET A 544 42.06 -8.84 0.90
CA MET A 544 41.20 -7.85 0.23
C MET A 544 40.29 -8.52 -0.81
N ALA A 545 39.10 -7.95 -1.08
CA ALA A 545 38.22 -8.45 -2.13
C ALA A 545 38.94 -8.36 -3.50
N LYS A 546 38.97 -9.48 -4.24
CA LYS A 546 39.60 -9.55 -5.57
C LYS A 546 38.80 -8.70 -6.57
N ASP A 547 39.49 -7.94 -7.43
CA ASP A 547 38.84 -7.30 -8.59
C ASP A 547 38.54 -8.39 -9.63
N LEU A 548 37.26 -8.60 -9.94
CA LEU A 548 36.80 -9.69 -10.80
C LEU A 548 36.35 -9.16 -12.16
N PRO A 549 36.49 -9.94 -13.25
CA PRO A 549 35.86 -9.65 -14.52
C PRO A 549 34.34 -9.41 -14.38
N VAL A 550 33.78 -8.61 -15.30
CA VAL A 550 32.33 -8.28 -15.32
C VAL A 550 31.47 -9.54 -15.28
N GLU A 551 31.81 -10.54 -16.09
CA GLU A 551 31.10 -11.82 -16.19
C GLU A 551 31.12 -12.61 -14.86
N GLU A 552 32.25 -12.61 -14.14
CA GLU A 552 32.37 -13.29 -12.85
C GLU A 552 31.56 -12.57 -11.75
N MET A 553 31.57 -11.23 -11.74
CA MET A 553 30.75 -10.44 -10.81
C MET A 553 29.26 -10.69 -11.04
N GLU A 554 28.82 -10.67 -12.30
CA GLU A 554 27.44 -10.95 -12.68
C GLU A 554 27.04 -12.36 -12.27
N ARG A 555 27.85 -13.37 -12.58
CA ARG A 555 27.59 -14.75 -12.18
C ARG A 555 27.44 -14.91 -10.67
N LEU A 556 28.34 -14.29 -9.88
CA LEU A 556 28.25 -14.33 -8.42
C LEU A 556 26.98 -13.66 -7.89
N LEU A 557 26.59 -12.52 -8.48
CA LEU A 557 25.37 -11.81 -8.15
C LEU A 557 24.11 -12.64 -8.45
N LEU A 558 24.10 -13.33 -9.60
CA LEU A 558 22.97 -14.17 -10.01
C LEU A 558 22.85 -15.44 -9.17
N ILE A 559 23.96 -16.13 -8.86
CA ILE A 559 23.95 -17.36 -8.05
C ILE A 559 23.46 -17.07 -6.61
N HIS A 560 23.82 -15.91 -6.05
CA HIS A 560 23.38 -15.50 -4.71
C HIS A 560 22.02 -14.78 -4.71
N ALA A 561 21.40 -14.55 -5.87
CA ALA A 561 20.04 -14.04 -5.95
C ALA A 561 19.05 -15.17 -5.62
N THR A 562 18.39 -15.04 -4.46
CA THR A 562 17.37 -15.96 -4.00
C THR A 562 16.05 -15.71 -4.73
N VAL A 563 15.59 -16.70 -5.48
CA VAL A 563 14.27 -16.72 -6.13
C VAL A 563 13.55 -17.97 -5.65
N THR A 564 12.43 -17.75 -4.97
CA THR A 564 11.60 -18.79 -4.36
C THR A 564 10.53 -19.29 -5.34
N ASP A 565 9.87 -20.40 -5.01
CA ASP A 565 8.73 -20.90 -5.80
C ASP A 565 7.53 -19.95 -5.71
N ASP A 566 7.39 -19.19 -4.61
CA ASP A 566 6.40 -18.12 -4.53
C ASP A 566 6.73 -16.99 -5.51
N ASP A 567 7.99 -16.62 -5.72
CA ASP A 567 8.36 -15.61 -6.72
C ASP A 567 7.96 -16.04 -8.15
N LEU A 568 8.12 -17.34 -8.46
CA LEU A 568 7.67 -17.94 -9.72
C LEU A 568 6.14 -17.94 -9.84
N ARG A 569 5.44 -18.31 -8.77
CA ARG A 569 3.98 -18.25 -8.70
C ARG A 569 3.47 -16.81 -8.92
N GLN A 570 4.06 -15.82 -8.26
CA GLN A 570 3.73 -14.40 -8.43
C GLN A 570 4.02 -13.91 -9.85
N LEU A 571 5.05 -14.44 -10.53
CA LEU A 571 5.29 -14.16 -11.94
C LEU A 571 4.14 -14.70 -12.81
N GLY A 572 3.69 -15.92 -12.56
CA GLY A 572 2.59 -16.56 -13.30
C GLY A 572 1.27 -15.80 -13.14
N LEU A 573 0.92 -15.42 -11.90
CA LEU A 573 -0.26 -14.60 -11.62
C LEU A 573 -0.17 -13.24 -12.32
N ARG A 574 1.01 -12.60 -12.31
CA ARG A 574 1.21 -11.30 -12.96
C ARG A 574 1.06 -11.38 -14.47
N ARG A 575 1.60 -12.41 -15.12
CA ARG A 575 1.42 -12.62 -16.56
C ARG A 575 -0.05 -12.79 -16.91
N ALA A 576 -0.74 -13.71 -16.22
CA ALA A 576 -2.17 -13.94 -16.43
C ALA A 576 -2.99 -12.67 -16.19
N ARG A 577 -2.64 -11.89 -15.17
CA ARG A 577 -3.35 -10.65 -14.85
C ARG A 577 -3.14 -9.55 -15.88
N VAL A 578 -1.91 -9.31 -16.31
CA VAL A 578 -1.61 -8.32 -17.36
C VAL A 578 -2.38 -8.63 -18.65
N VAL A 579 -2.51 -9.92 -18.98
CA VAL A 579 -3.32 -10.39 -20.12
C VAL A 579 -4.81 -10.16 -19.86
N ALA A 580 -5.33 -10.57 -18.71
CA ALA A 580 -6.74 -10.40 -18.35
C ALA A 580 -7.17 -8.93 -18.35
N ASP A 581 -6.36 -8.04 -17.77
CA ASP A 581 -6.58 -6.59 -17.75
C ASP A 581 -6.64 -6.01 -19.17
N ALA A 582 -5.72 -6.44 -20.03
CA ALA A 582 -5.69 -6.01 -21.43
C ALA A 582 -6.94 -6.50 -22.20
N ILE A 583 -7.44 -7.70 -21.92
CA ILE A 583 -8.68 -8.24 -22.52
C ILE A 583 -9.90 -7.43 -22.07
N VAL A 584 -10.05 -7.25 -20.75
CA VAL A 584 -11.13 -6.47 -20.13
C VAL A 584 -11.18 -5.06 -20.71
N LYS A 585 -10.03 -4.39 -20.77
CA LYS A 585 -9.91 -3.02 -21.25
C LYS A 585 -10.17 -2.89 -22.76
N ASN A 586 -9.58 -3.75 -23.59
CA ASN A 586 -9.70 -3.65 -25.04
C ASN A 586 -11.11 -3.99 -25.54
N GLY A 587 -11.78 -4.94 -24.90
CA GLY A 587 -13.12 -5.39 -25.29
C GLY A 587 -14.28 -4.73 -24.54
N ASN A 588 -14.01 -3.87 -23.56
CA ASN A 588 -15.01 -3.39 -22.58
C ASN A 588 -15.82 -4.56 -21.96
N ILE A 589 -15.12 -5.65 -21.65
CA ILE A 589 -15.70 -6.89 -21.12
C ILE A 589 -15.82 -6.76 -19.60
N LEU A 590 -16.94 -7.17 -19.02
CA LEU A 590 -17.08 -7.23 -17.56
C LEU A 590 -16.00 -8.12 -16.95
N SER A 591 -15.26 -7.62 -15.95
CA SER A 591 -14.16 -8.37 -15.31
C SER A 591 -14.61 -9.67 -14.65
N GLU A 592 -15.89 -9.78 -14.30
CA GLU A 592 -16.53 -11.00 -13.81
C GLU A 592 -16.52 -12.16 -14.83
N ARG A 593 -16.34 -11.87 -16.13
CA ARG A 593 -16.28 -12.88 -17.19
C ARG A 593 -14.88 -13.44 -17.44
N VAL A 594 -13.83 -12.81 -16.91
CA VAL A 594 -12.43 -13.21 -17.14
C VAL A 594 -11.80 -13.64 -15.82
N PHE A 595 -11.51 -14.93 -15.67
CA PHE A 595 -11.00 -15.54 -14.45
C PHE A 595 -9.49 -15.75 -14.56
N VAL A 596 -8.72 -15.11 -13.68
CA VAL A 596 -7.31 -15.46 -13.49
C VAL A 596 -7.25 -16.71 -12.63
N LEU A 597 -6.60 -17.75 -13.13
CA LEU A 597 -6.43 -19.02 -12.44
C LEU A 597 -5.10 -19.10 -11.69
N GLU A 598 -5.02 -20.04 -10.75
CA GLU A 598 -3.75 -20.40 -10.11
C GLU A 598 -2.72 -20.88 -11.17
N PRO A 599 -1.49 -20.34 -11.18
CA PRO A 599 -0.50 -20.71 -12.18
C PRO A 599 0.00 -22.15 -12.05
N LYS A 600 0.35 -22.76 -13.18
CA LYS A 600 1.03 -24.06 -13.19
C LYS A 600 2.55 -23.86 -13.15
N LEU A 601 3.19 -24.39 -12.11
CA LEU A 601 4.65 -24.37 -11.91
C LEU A 601 5.34 -25.68 -12.34
N LYS A 602 4.60 -26.70 -12.78
CA LYS A 602 5.16 -27.97 -13.25
C LYS A 602 4.56 -28.30 -14.62
N SER A 603 5.40 -28.77 -15.54
CA SER A 603 4.94 -29.42 -16.76
C SER A 603 4.33 -30.77 -16.37
N GLU A 604 3.08 -31.03 -16.75
CA GLU A 604 2.48 -32.36 -16.53
C GLU A 604 3.17 -33.37 -17.46
N PRO A 605 3.63 -34.53 -16.94
CA PRO A 605 4.19 -35.57 -17.79
C PRO A 605 3.09 -36.14 -18.70
N GLY A 606 3.22 -35.92 -20.01
CA GLY A 606 2.31 -36.46 -21.02
C GLY A 606 1.41 -35.45 -21.76
N GLU A 607 1.64 -34.13 -21.65
CA GLU A 607 0.95 -33.14 -22.50
C GLU A 607 1.28 -33.37 -23.99
N LYS A 608 0.42 -34.10 -24.70
CA LYS A 608 0.46 -34.26 -26.16
C LYS A 608 -0.41 -33.21 -26.83
N GLY A 609 0.15 -32.44 -27.77
CA GLY A 609 -0.55 -31.43 -28.56
C GLY A 609 0.35 -30.23 -28.94
N PRO A 610 -0.18 -29.16 -29.56
CA PRO A 610 0.58 -27.95 -29.94
C PRO A 610 1.34 -27.27 -28.77
N ALA A 611 1.03 -27.66 -27.52
CA ALA A 611 1.78 -27.34 -26.31
C ALA A 611 3.26 -27.76 -26.34
N GLU A 612 3.65 -28.75 -27.16
CA GLU A 612 5.00 -29.29 -27.28
C GLU A 612 5.94 -28.37 -28.09
N LYS A 613 5.40 -27.47 -28.93
CA LYS A 613 6.19 -26.50 -29.73
C LYS A 613 6.29 -25.11 -29.11
N ALA A 614 5.42 -24.77 -28.15
CA ALA A 614 5.33 -23.44 -27.56
C ALA A 614 6.16 -23.33 -26.27
N LYS A 615 6.82 -22.19 -26.04
CA LYS A 615 7.64 -21.97 -24.83
C LYS A 615 6.78 -22.17 -23.56
N ALA A 616 7.35 -22.78 -22.52
CA ALA A 616 6.63 -23.04 -21.26
C ALA A 616 6.32 -21.76 -20.47
N SER A 617 7.08 -20.68 -20.68
CA SER A 617 6.78 -19.34 -20.15
C SER A 617 5.66 -18.66 -20.94
N ARG A 618 4.41 -18.96 -20.60
CA ARG A 618 3.24 -18.48 -21.34
C ARG A 618 2.00 -18.25 -20.47
N VAL A 619 0.93 -17.76 -21.08
CA VAL A 619 -0.42 -17.70 -20.52
C VAL A 619 -1.34 -18.46 -21.45
N ASP A 620 -2.07 -19.44 -20.94
CA ASP A 620 -3.05 -20.22 -21.69
C ASP A 620 -4.47 -19.69 -21.49
N PHE A 621 -5.32 -19.93 -22.50
CA PHE A 621 -6.72 -19.57 -22.50
C PHE A 621 -7.62 -20.79 -22.58
N SER A 622 -8.73 -20.76 -21.84
CA SER A 622 -9.82 -21.72 -22.01
C SER A 622 -11.17 -21.00 -21.98
N LEU A 623 -11.95 -21.17 -23.05
CA LEU A 623 -13.33 -20.68 -23.10
C LEU A 623 -14.25 -21.66 -22.37
N LYS A 624 -15.17 -21.11 -21.59
CA LYS A 624 -16.18 -21.85 -20.81
C LYS A 624 -17.58 -21.39 -21.14
#